data_AF-A0A2V7SXH1-F1
#
_entry.id   AF-A0A2V7SXH1-F1
#
_cell.length_a   1.000
_cell.length_b   1.000
_cell.length_c   1.000
_cell.angle_alpha   90.00
_cell.angle_beta   90.00
_cell.angle_gamma   90.00
#
_symmetry.space_group_name_H-M   'P 1'
#
loop_
_entity.id
_entity.type
_entity.pdbx_description
1 polymer ?
#
loop_
_entity_poly.entity_id
_entity_poly.type
_entity_poly.pdbx_seq_one_letter_code
_entity_poly.pdbx_strand_id
1 'polypeptide(L)'
;MTRLVIPELLAPAGSLDAVRAALANGADAVYLGAERFNARDEGAQLTLDELAEACRLAHERGRRIYLTLNILTKPAELADALLFLGEAIDRGVDAAIVQDVGLVRLIQHVYPGFEIHGSTQMTVHDESGARVMADLGIDRVVLARENTLDDIRAIRAAVPELGLESFVHGALCISYSGQCYMSGMISERSANRGSCAQSCRKDYLLTDLDSGAELDRGYLISAKDLAATDHLAEIADAGIGCLKVEGRKKRPEYVATVTNGYRTFLDRLAAGDRTAPSPSDVEPLVQIYSRGFTGGMYGGREGRGYVTREHPDNRGRELGTVVGRQGRDLVVEVSAPLHVGDGVGFESRLHGQRSAHALLGRSISAGARRAAANLGRRGLARRAIVGGRTARACTRKLHRAPRRAPSAEDAPRRARVRFGGRTAQGGLLRRRRDGHRPLRAQPRARVQARTRRAGVARASRSSRRDAVLARGARAVRAVTGTLPSDQRDQPPASAGGRRAAAAPRLGA
;
A
#
# COMPACT_ATOMS: atom_id res chain seq x y z
N MET A 1 19.66 5.20 -33.15
CA MET A 1 19.12 4.44 -32.01
C MET A 1 18.93 5.41 -30.87
N THR A 2 17.69 5.75 -30.53
CA THR A 2 17.37 6.57 -29.35
C THR A 2 17.84 5.83 -28.11
N ARG A 3 18.70 6.46 -27.31
CA ARG A 3 19.24 5.86 -26.07
C ARG A 3 18.05 5.59 -25.13
N LEU A 4 17.86 4.34 -24.75
CA LEU A 4 16.81 3.93 -23.80
C LEU A 4 16.96 4.75 -22.52
N VAL A 5 15.90 5.42 -22.10
CA VAL A 5 15.87 6.13 -20.81
C VAL A 5 15.54 5.10 -19.75
N ILE A 6 16.47 4.89 -18.82
CA ILE A 6 16.24 3.98 -17.69
C ILE A 6 15.33 4.69 -16.69
N PRO A 7 14.17 4.11 -16.35
CA PRO A 7 13.24 4.73 -15.42
C PRO A 7 13.86 4.94 -14.03
N GLU A 8 13.41 5.99 -13.35
CA GLU A 8 13.67 6.18 -11.92
C GLU A 8 13.05 5.04 -11.10
N LEU A 9 13.79 4.50 -10.12
CA LEU A 9 13.23 3.55 -9.15
C LEU A 9 12.72 4.27 -7.90
N LEU A 10 11.40 4.30 -7.73
CA LEU A 10 10.72 4.95 -6.60
C LEU A 10 10.26 3.93 -5.55
N ALA A 11 10.93 3.94 -4.40
CA ALA A 11 10.68 3.01 -3.30
C ALA A 11 9.75 3.60 -2.22
N PRO A 12 8.91 2.78 -1.55
CA PRO A 12 8.05 3.23 -0.47
C PRO A 12 8.79 3.26 0.87
N ALA A 13 8.45 4.23 1.72
CA ALA A 13 8.84 4.20 3.13
C ALA A 13 7.71 4.62 4.08
N GLY A 14 7.59 3.91 5.19
CA GLY A 14 6.71 4.26 6.32
C GLY A 14 7.46 4.49 7.64
N SER A 15 8.79 4.38 7.63
CA SER A 15 9.69 4.64 8.76
C SER A 15 11.08 5.04 8.25
N LEU A 16 11.91 5.64 9.11
CA LEU A 16 13.31 5.94 8.78
C LEU A 16 14.12 4.70 8.40
N ASP A 17 13.89 3.56 9.06
CA ASP A 17 14.55 2.30 8.69
C ASP A 17 14.18 1.84 7.28
N ALA A 18 12.94 2.05 6.86
CA ALA A 18 12.51 1.77 5.49
C ALA A 18 13.16 2.73 4.48
N VAL A 19 13.35 4.00 4.83
CA VAL A 19 14.12 4.97 4.01
C VAL A 19 15.57 4.48 3.84
N ARG A 20 16.25 4.13 4.95
CA ARG A 20 17.62 3.60 4.92
C ARG A 20 17.70 2.32 4.07
N ALA A 21 16.73 1.43 4.21
CA ALA A 21 16.64 0.20 3.42
C ALA A 21 16.46 0.49 1.92
N ALA A 22 15.57 1.41 1.54
CA ALA A 22 15.37 1.80 0.14
C ALA A 22 16.67 2.36 -0.47
N LEU A 23 17.29 3.34 0.19
CA LEU A 23 18.50 4.01 -0.30
C LEU A 23 19.67 3.02 -0.42
N ALA A 24 19.87 2.15 0.57
CA ALA A 24 20.94 1.15 0.56
C ALA A 24 20.78 0.09 -0.54
N ASN A 25 19.57 -0.06 -1.09
CA ASN A 25 19.27 -1.06 -2.11
C ASN A 25 19.03 -0.45 -3.50
N GLY A 26 19.41 0.81 -3.71
CA GLY A 26 19.49 1.44 -5.02
C GLY A 26 18.23 2.16 -5.48
N ALA A 27 17.36 2.59 -4.56
CA ALA A 27 16.29 3.52 -4.90
C ALA A 27 16.88 4.85 -5.39
N ASP A 28 16.33 5.37 -6.49
CA ASP A 28 16.68 6.70 -7.01
C ASP A 28 15.91 7.82 -6.28
N ALA A 29 14.69 7.49 -5.84
CA ALA A 29 13.86 8.32 -4.98
C ALA A 29 13.06 7.48 -3.98
N VAL A 30 12.60 8.11 -2.89
CA VAL A 30 11.76 7.47 -1.87
C VAL A 30 10.49 8.29 -1.65
N TYR A 31 9.33 7.66 -1.74
CA TYR A 31 8.06 8.30 -1.39
C TYR A 31 7.53 7.85 -0.02
N LEU A 32 7.01 8.80 0.74
CA LEU A 32 6.59 8.58 2.12
C LEU A 32 5.41 9.48 2.50
N GLY A 33 4.70 9.10 3.57
CA GLY A 33 3.72 9.97 4.22
C GLY A 33 4.28 10.54 5.51
N ALA A 34 3.86 11.76 5.86
CA ALA A 34 4.08 12.32 7.18
C ALA A 34 2.81 12.22 8.03
N GLU A 35 2.75 12.83 9.21
CA GLU A 35 1.66 12.64 10.19
C GLU A 35 0.25 13.00 9.70
N ARG A 36 0.12 13.83 8.65
CA ARG A 36 -1.16 14.38 8.19
C ARG A 36 -1.33 14.29 6.68
N PHE A 37 -2.58 14.46 6.23
CA PHE A 37 -2.98 14.69 4.82
C PHE A 37 -2.51 13.64 3.80
N ASN A 38 -2.37 12.38 4.21
CA ASN A 38 -2.05 11.28 3.31
C ASN A 38 -2.94 10.08 3.56
N ALA A 39 -3.08 9.23 2.55
CA ALA A 39 -3.98 8.08 2.59
C ALA A 39 -3.44 6.89 3.41
N ARG A 40 -2.90 7.14 4.61
CA ARG A 40 -2.52 6.13 5.61
C ARG A 40 -2.72 6.71 7.02
N ASP A 41 -3.74 6.25 7.73
CA ASP A 41 -4.10 6.83 9.04
C ASP A 41 -3.19 6.41 10.20
N GLU A 42 -2.58 5.22 10.15
CA GLU A 42 -1.75 4.69 11.24
C GLU A 42 -0.66 3.73 10.72
N GLY A 43 0.53 3.81 11.35
CA GLY A 43 1.62 2.82 11.25
C GLY A 43 2.55 2.94 10.04
N ALA A 44 2.47 4.04 9.28
CA ALA A 44 3.35 4.32 8.13
C ALA A 44 3.42 5.82 7.83
N GLN A 45 3.74 6.61 8.85
CA GLN A 45 3.81 8.06 8.82
C GLN A 45 5.03 8.50 9.61
N LEU A 46 5.84 9.38 9.02
CA LEU A 46 6.98 9.99 9.70
C LEU A 46 6.53 11.29 10.37
N THR A 47 7.12 11.58 11.53
CA THR A 47 7.09 12.94 12.09
C THR A 47 7.80 13.91 11.15
N LEU A 48 7.55 15.22 11.30
CA LEU A 48 8.26 16.22 10.51
C LEU A 48 9.79 16.24 10.78
N ASP A 49 10.23 15.84 11.98
CA ASP A 49 11.66 15.77 12.29
C ASP A 49 12.30 14.53 11.65
N GLU A 50 11.60 13.40 11.66
CA GLU A 50 12.02 12.21 10.90
C GLU A 50 11.99 12.47 9.38
N LEU A 51 11.06 13.29 8.88
CA LEU A 51 11.05 13.71 7.49
C LEU A 51 12.31 14.49 7.12
N ALA A 52 12.73 15.44 7.98
CA ALA A 52 13.96 16.20 7.77
C ALA A 52 15.19 15.28 7.72
N GLU A 53 15.27 14.30 8.64
CA GLU A 53 16.30 13.28 8.63
C GLU A 53 16.26 12.41 7.36
N ALA A 54 15.07 12.03 6.89
CA ALA A 54 14.92 11.27 5.65
C ALA A 54 15.44 12.05 4.43
N CYS A 55 15.11 13.34 4.33
CA CYS A 55 15.59 14.23 3.27
C CYS A 55 17.12 14.33 3.31
N ARG A 56 17.70 14.60 4.48
CA ARG A 56 19.15 14.64 4.66
C ARG A 56 19.84 13.35 4.17
N LEU A 57 19.35 12.18 4.59
CA LEU A 57 19.93 10.89 4.20
C LEU A 57 19.86 10.61 2.70
N ALA A 58 18.77 11.03 2.05
CA ALA A 58 18.58 10.87 0.62
C ALA A 58 19.47 11.84 -0.16
N HIS A 59 19.47 13.13 0.20
CA HIS A 59 20.26 14.16 -0.46
C HIS A 59 21.76 13.93 -0.33
N GLU A 60 22.25 13.39 0.80
CA GLU A 60 23.65 12.94 0.96
C GLU A 60 24.09 11.91 -0.08
N ARG A 61 23.13 11.23 -0.73
CA ARG A 61 23.35 10.22 -1.78
C ARG A 61 22.89 10.70 -3.16
N GLY A 62 22.53 11.98 -3.30
CA GLY A 62 21.96 12.54 -4.53
C GLY A 62 20.59 11.96 -4.88
N ARG A 63 19.80 11.51 -3.90
CA ARG A 63 18.49 10.88 -4.06
C ARG A 63 17.38 11.79 -3.58
N ARG A 64 16.16 11.61 -4.10
CA ARG A 64 15.01 12.49 -3.85
C ARG A 64 14.00 11.91 -2.86
N ILE A 65 13.26 12.77 -2.17
CA ILE A 65 12.14 12.44 -1.29
C ILE A 65 10.84 13.04 -1.83
N TYR A 66 9.82 12.19 -2.00
CA TYR A 66 8.48 12.62 -2.42
C TYR A 66 7.46 12.46 -1.30
N LEU A 67 6.82 13.56 -0.94
CA LEU A 67 5.80 13.57 0.10
C LEU A 67 4.44 13.21 -0.49
N THR A 68 3.75 12.24 0.09
CA THR A 68 2.35 12.04 -0.26
C THR A 68 1.46 13.05 0.43
N LEU A 69 0.67 13.78 -0.36
CA LEU A 69 -0.39 14.70 0.08
C LEU A 69 -1.69 14.33 -0.65
N ASN A 70 -1.99 13.03 -0.62
CA ASN A 70 -2.84 12.36 -1.61
C ASN A 70 -4.25 12.05 -1.09
N ILE A 71 -4.87 12.98 -0.35
CA ILE A 71 -6.27 12.87 0.05
C ILE A 71 -7.07 14.07 -0.45
N LEU A 72 -8.38 13.88 -0.64
CA LEU A 72 -9.29 15.01 -0.82
C LEU A 72 -9.38 15.81 0.48
N THR A 73 -9.19 17.13 0.34
CA THR A 73 -9.05 18.05 1.46
C THR A 73 -10.34 18.85 1.62
N LYS A 74 -10.94 18.83 2.81
CA LYS A 74 -12.15 19.63 3.05
C LYS A 74 -11.79 21.12 3.05
N PRO A 75 -12.74 22.03 2.75
CA PRO A 75 -12.47 23.47 2.77
C PRO A 75 -11.82 23.97 4.07
N ALA A 76 -12.26 23.46 5.22
CA ALA A 76 -11.70 23.80 6.52
C ALA A 76 -10.28 23.24 6.78
N GLU A 77 -9.83 22.28 5.98
CA GLU A 77 -8.53 21.62 6.08
C GLU A 77 -7.48 22.24 5.12
N LEU A 78 -7.90 23.05 4.13
CA LEU A 78 -7.03 23.54 3.06
C LEU A 78 -5.85 24.39 3.56
N ALA A 79 -6.11 25.33 4.48
CA ALA A 79 -5.07 26.18 5.02
C ALA A 79 -4.01 25.36 5.79
N ASP A 80 -4.45 24.40 6.60
CA ASP A 80 -3.56 23.52 7.34
C ASP A 80 -2.76 22.59 6.43
N ALA A 81 -3.36 22.11 5.33
CA ALA A 81 -2.67 21.29 4.34
C ALA A 81 -1.55 22.07 3.64
N LEU A 82 -1.79 23.33 3.26
CA LEU A 82 -0.77 24.19 2.66
C LEU A 82 0.36 24.51 3.64
N LEU A 83 0.04 24.89 4.88
CA LEU A 83 1.06 25.16 5.90
C LEU A 83 1.92 23.93 6.17
N PHE A 84 1.28 22.77 6.28
CA PHE A 84 1.98 21.50 6.48
C PHE A 84 2.92 21.18 5.31
N LEU A 85 2.48 21.40 4.07
CA LEU A 85 3.34 21.25 2.90
C LEU A 85 4.51 22.23 2.96
N GLY A 86 4.28 23.50 3.30
CA GLY A 86 5.36 24.48 3.46
C GLY A 86 6.41 24.06 4.50
N GLU A 87 5.96 23.52 5.63
CA GLU A 87 6.85 22.95 6.65
C GLU A 87 7.66 21.74 6.14
N ALA A 88 7.08 20.93 5.25
CA ALA A 88 7.79 19.82 4.61
C ALA A 88 8.80 20.32 3.56
N ILE A 89 8.43 21.34 2.75
CA ILE A 89 9.31 21.98 1.77
C ILE A 89 10.54 22.57 2.46
N ASP A 90 10.34 23.29 3.57
CA ASP A 90 11.42 23.85 4.39
C ASP A 90 12.41 22.78 4.91
N ARG A 91 12.00 21.50 4.93
CA ARG A 91 12.82 20.35 5.35
C ARG A 91 13.47 19.59 4.20
N GLY A 92 13.18 19.98 2.96
CA GLY A 92 13.82 19.44 1.76
C GLY A 92 13.04 18.34 1.04
N VAL A 93 11.71 18.28 1.15
CA VAL A 93 10.96 17.42 0.21
C VAL A 93 11.09 17.96 -1.21
N ASP A 94 11.27 17.08 -2.19
CA ASP A 94 11.55 17.48 -3.58
C ASP A 94 10.28 17.60 -4.43
N ALA A 95 9.24 16.82 -4.11
CA ALA A 95 7.95 16.87 -4.77
C ALA A 95 6.80 16.43 -3.85
N ALA A 96 5.56 16.79 -4.19
CA ALA A 96 4.37 16.27 -3.54
C ALA A 96 3.49 15.44 -4.49
N ILE A 97 3.01 14.29 -4.01
CA ILE A 97 2.05 13.43 -4.71
C ILE A 97 0.64 13.82 -4.25
N VAL A 98 -0.12 14.51 -5.11
CA VAL A 98 -1.37 15.20 -4.79
C VAL A 98 -2.55 14.58 -5.54
N GLN A 99 -3.71 14.47 -4.89
CA GLN A 99 -4.97 14.04 -5.55
C GLN A 99 -5.90 15.23 -5.85
N ASP A 100 -5.98 16.18 -4.92
CA ASP A 100 -6.99 17.23 -4.94
C ASP A 100 -6.61 18.34 -5.93
N VAL A 101 -7.39 18.51 -7.00
CA VAL A 101 -7.11 19.50 -8.07
C VAL A 101 -7.15 20.95 -7.57
N GLY A 102 -7.98 21.24 -6.56
CA GLY A 102 -8.01 22.56 -5.93
C GLY A 102 -6.73 22.82 -5.16
N LEU A 103 -6.23 21.80 -4.45
CA LEU A 103 -4.95 21.86 -3.76
C LEU A 103 -3.78 22.01 -4.74
N VAL A 104 -3.79 21.34 -5.89
CA VAL A 104 -2.77 21.53 -6.95
C VAL A 104 -2.65 23.02 -7.34
N ARG A 105 -3.78 23.67 -7.67
CA ARG A 105 -3.81 25.10 -8.02
C ARG A 105 -3.30 25.99 -6.89
N LEU A 106 -3.66 25.68 -5.65
CA LEU A 106 -3.20 26.43 -4.49
C LEU A 106 -1.69 26.27 -4.25
N ILE A 107 -1.14 25.06 -4.43
CA ILE A 107 0.30 24.82 -4.31
C ILE A 107 1.07 25.63 -5.36
N GLN A 108 0.65 25.59 -6.63
CA GLN A 108 1.28 26.35 -7.71
C GLN A 108 1.28 27.87 -7.42
N HIS A 109 0.22 28.38 -6.80
CA HIS A 109 0.11 29.79 -6.44
C HIS A 109 0.99 30.17 -5.23
N VAL A 110 1.04 29.34 -4.19
CA VAL A 110 1.72 29.65 -2.92
C VAL A 110 3.21 29.27 -2.95
N TYR A 111 3.54 28.17 -3.63
CA TYR A 111 4.88 27.58 -3.75
C TYR A 111 5.25 27.44 -5.24
N PRO A 112 5.42 28.55 -5.97
CA PRO A 112 5.69 28.51 -7.41
C PRO A 112 7.00 27.76 -7.70
N GLY A 113 6.95 26.86 -8.67
CA GLY A 113 8.09 26.02 -9.09
C GLY A 113 8.31 24.77 -8.24
N PHE A 114 7.48 24.50 -7.24
CA PHE A 114 7.53 23.23 -6.50
C PHE A 114 6.93 22.09 -7.35
N GLU A 115 7.64 20.96 -7.46
CA GLU A 115 7.25 19.83 -8.31
C GLU A 115 6.00 19.12 -7.74
N ILE A 116 5.00 18.89 -8.60
CA ILE A 116 3.73 18.26 -8.25
C ILE A 116 3.55 16.99 -9.08
N HIS A 117 3.31 15.88 -8.39
CA HIS A 117 2.96 14.61 -9.00
C HIS A 117 1.47 14.32 -8.80
N GLY A 118 0.74 14.04 -9.87
CA GLY A 118 -0.65 13.59 -9.82
C GLY A 118 -0.74 12.18 -9.25
N SER A 119 -1.44 12.01 -8.14
CA SER A 119 -1.65 10.72 -7.46
C SER A 119 -2.41 9.75 -8.36
N THR A 120 -2.16 8.44 -8.20
CA THR A 120 -2.94 7.36 -8.86
C THR A 120 -4.45 7.48 -8.58
N GLN A 121 -4.81 8.13 -7.46
CA GLN A 121 -6.20 8.42 -7.09
C GLN A 121 -6.87 9.45 -8.02
N MET A 122 -6.13 10.14 -8.89
CA MET A 122 -6.67 11.00 -9.95
C MET A 122 -7.15 10.20 -11.16
N THR A 123 -6.89 8.89 -11.21
CA THR A 123 -7.53 7.96 -12.16
C THR A 123 -7.20 8.26 -13.63
N VAL A 124 -5.97 8.73 -13.90
CA VAL A 124 -5.50 8.96 -15.27
C VAL A 124 -5.28 7.60 -15.94
N HIS A 125 -6.11 7.30 -16.93
CA HIS A 125 -6.11 6.00 -17.63
C HIS A 125 -6.24 6.12 -19.15
N ASP A 126 -6.35 7.33 -19.68
CA ASP A 126 -6.42 7.60 -21.11
C ASP A 126 -5.76 8.96 -21.41
N GLU A 127 -5.67 9.28 -22.70
CA GLU A 127 -5.08 10.51 -23.23
C GLU A 127 -5.83 11.76 -22.76
N SER A 128 -7.16 11.66 -22.60
CA SER A 128 -7.98 12.81 -22.20
C SER A 128 -7.67 13.23 -20.77
N GLY A 129 -7.60 12.27 -19.84
CA GLY A 129 -7.22 12.52 -18.46
C GLY A 129 -5.78 13.04 -18.36
N ALA A 130 -4.88 12.50 -19.18
CA ALA A 130 -3.48 12.92 -19.20
C ALA A 130 -3.33 14.38 -19.69
N ARG A 131 -4.08 14.79 -20.73
CA ARG A 131 -4.12 16.19 -21.21
C ARG A 131 -4.63 17.14 -20.13
N VAL A 132 -5.68 16.77 -19.40
CA VAL A 132 -6.17 17.59 -18.27
C VAL A 132 -5.07 17.79 -17.22
N MET A 133 -4.28 16.76 -16.92
CA MET A 133 -3.17 16.90 -15.96
C MET A 133 -2.03 17.77 -16.51
N ALA A 134 -1.70 17.63 -17.80
CA ALA A 134 -0.70 18.48 -18.46
C ALA A 134 -1.12 19.95 -18.45
N ASP A 135 -2.36 20.25 -18.84
CA ASP A 135 -2.94 21.62 -18.83
C ASP A 135 -3.06 22.20 -17.41
N LEU A 136 -3.21 21.34 -16.41
CA LEU A 136 -3.18 21.72 -15.00
C LEU A 136 -1.77 22.12 -14.55
N GLY A 137 -0.72 21.78 -15.30
CA GLY A 137 0.68 22.04 -14.96
C GLY A 137 1.24 21.05 -13.94
N ILE A 138 0.80 19.78 -13.99
CA ILE A 138 1.38 18.68 -13.22
C ILE A 138 2.65 18.19 -13.93
N ASP A 139 3.72 17.98 -13.18
CA ASP A 139 5.01 17.55 -13.74
C ASP A 139 5.02 16.05 -14.10
N ARG A 140 4.33 15.23 -13.29
CA ARG A 140 4.29 13.77 -13.42
C ARG A 140 2.96 13.20 -12.97
N VAL A 141 2.43 12.18 -13.64
CA VAL A 141 1.24 11.46 -13.19
C VAL A 141 1.54 10.00 -12.88
N VAL A 142 1.04 9.54 -11.73
CA VAL A 142 0.98 8.11 -11.42
C VAL A 142 -0.23 7.53 -12.13
N LEU A 143 -0.01 6.73 -13.17
CA LEU A 143 -1.07 6.16 -13.97
C LEU A 143 -1.95 5.19 -13.17
N ALA A 144 -3.14 4.95 -13.69
CA ALA A 144 -4.05 3.95 -13.15
C ALA A 144 -3.44 2.54 -13.35
N ARG A 145 -3.61 1.67 -12.36
CA ARG A 145 -3.14 0.27 -12.41
C ARG A 145 -3.90 -0.59 -13.41
N GLU A 146 -4.96 -0.03 -13.98
CA GLU A 146 -5.81 -0.61 -15.00
C GLU A 146 -5.26 -0.41 -16.43
N ASN A 147 -4.22 0.41 -16.61
CA ASN A 147 -3.63 0.67 -17.92
C ASN A 147 -2.86 -0.54 -18.48
N THR A 148 -3.11 -0.84 -19.74
CA THR A 148 -2.32 -1.73 -20.58
C THR A 148 -1.09 -1.01 -21.15
N LEU A 149 -0.15 -1.74 -21.72
CA LEU A 149 0.98 -1.13 -22.43
C LEU A 149 0.53 -0.27 -23.63
N ASP A 150 -0.54 -0.65 -24.30
CA ASP A 150 -1.08 0.12 -25.43
C ASP A 150 -1.70 1.44 -24.95
N ASP A 151 -2.43 1.43 -23.84
CA ASP A 151 -2.96 2.65 -23.23
C ASP A 151 -1.81 3.60 -22.84
N ILE A 152 -0.73 3.06 -22.24
CA ILE A 152 0.44 3.86 -21.85
C ILE A 152 1.11 4.50 -23.07
N ARG A 153 1.29 3.75 -24.16
CA ARG A 153 1.85 4.29 -25.41
C ARG A 153 0.99 5.40 -25.99
N ALA A 154 -0.34 5.23 -25.97
CA ALA A 154 -1.28 6.22 -26.45
C ALA A 154 -1.22 7.51 -25.61
N ILE A 155 -1.21 7.38 -24.27
CA ILE A 155 -1.01 8.51 -23.34
C ILE A 155 0.32 9.21 -23.62
N ARG A 156 1.41 8.44 -23.72
CA ARG A 156 2.75 8.98 -23.96
C ARG A 156 2.85 9.75 -25.28
N ALA A 157 2.17 9.29 -26.32
CA ALA A 157 2.11 9.98 -27.61
C ALA A 157 1.29 11.28 -27.54
N ALA A 158 0.24 11.32 -26.71
CA ALA A 158 -0.65 12.46 -26.59
C ALA A 158 -0.07 13.62 -25.76
N VAL A 159 0.76 13.32 -24.74
CA VAL A 159 1.35 14.30 -23.81
C VAL A 159 2.85 14.05 -23.60
N PRO A 160 3.71 14.35 -24.61
CA PRO A 160 5.12 14.01 -24.55
C PRO A 160 5.94 14.74 -23.47
N GLU A 161 5.43 15.83 -22.94
CA GLU A 161 6.05 16.61 -21.87
C GLU A 161 5.72 16.06 -20.47
N LEU A 162 4.60 15.35 -20.32
CA LEU A 162 4.14 14.87 -19.01
C LEU A 162 4.94 13.64 -18.57
N GLY A 163 5.53 13.70 -17.37
CA GLY A 163 6.20 12.57 -16.76
C GLY A 163 5.22 11.44 -16.44
N LEU A 164 5.52 10.22 -16.87
CA LEU A 164 4.68 9.06 -16.57
C LEU A 164 5.33 8.19 -15.49
N GLU A 165 4.54 7.82 -14.49
CA GLU A 165 4.91 6.92 -13.40
C GLU A 165 3.91 5.77 -13.34
N SER A 166 4.40 4.54 -13.08
CA SER A 166 3.52 3.39 -12.91
C SER A 166 3.95 2.45 -11.79
N PHE A 167 2.97 1.81 -11.15
CA PHE A 167 3.25 0.77 -10.16
C PHE A 167 3.77 -0.49 -10.85
N VAL A 168 4.83 -1.09 -10.31
CA VAL A 168 5.38 -2.35 -10.83
C VAL A 168 5.33 -3.51 -9.85
N HIS A 169 5.10 -3.22 -8.57
CA HIS A 169 5.08 -4.25 -7.53
C HIS A 169 4.14 -3.90 -6.37
N GLY A 170 3.55 -4.93 -5.76
CA GLY A 170 2.86 -4.84 -4.48
C GLY A 170 1.33 -4.93 -4.59
N ALA A 171 0.61 -4.43 -3.58
CA ALA A 171 -0.81 -4.75 -3.45
C ALA A 171 -1.71 -4.07 -4.50
N LEU A 172 -2.54 -4.85 -5.20
CA LEU A 172 -3.58 -4.33 -6.09
C LEU A 172 -4.90 -4.08 -5.35
N CYS A 173 -5.63 -3.07 -5.82
CA CYS A 173 -7.00 -2.80 -5.45
C CYS A 173 -7.94 -3.46 -6.47
N ILE A 174 -9.13 -3.85 -6.03
CA ILE A 174 -10.20 -4.24 -6.96
C ILE A 174 -11.05 -3.05 -7.41
N SER A 175 -11.16 -2.03 -6.56
CA SER A 175 -11.75 -0.75 -6.95
C SER A 175 -10.76 0.00 -7.83
N TYR A 176 -11.28 0.68 -8.84
CA TYR A 176 -10.52 1.50 -9.78
C TYR A 176 -9.56 2.42 -9.03
N SER A 177 -8.30 2.44 -9.44
CA SER A 177 -7.15 3.04 -8.74
C SER A 177 -7.48 4.21 -7.81
N GLY A 178 -7.65 3.92 -6.52
CA GLY A 178 -7.80 4.94 -5.50
C GLY A 178 -9.20 5.46 -5.22
N GLN A 179 -10.22 4.88 -5.86
CA GLN A 179 -11.63 5.27 -5.76
C GLN A 179 -12.45 4.18 -5.04
N CYS A 180 -12.07 3.86 -3.80
CA CYS A 180 -12.73 2.79 -3.03
C CYS A 180 -13.74 3.34 -2.03
N TYR A 181 -15.02 3.38 -2.42
CA TYR A 181 -16.12 3.70 -1.51
C TYR A 181 -16.59 2.50 -0.68
N MET A 182 -16.34 1.28 -1.18
CA MET A 182 -16.77 0.03 -0.53
C MET A 182 -16.31 -0.09 0.92
N SER A 183 -15.07 0.33 1.22
CA SER A 183 -14.56 0.32 2.60
C SER A 183 -15.38 1.23 3.51
N GLY A 184 -15.71 2.44 3.05
CA GLY A 184 -16.53 3.38 3.82
C GLY A 184 -17.96 2.88 4.01
N MET A 185 -18.59 2.40 2.94
CA MET A 185 -19.98 1.94 2.98
C MET A 185 -20.19 0.68 3.82
N ILE A 186 -19.25 -0.27 3.76
CA ILE A 186 -19.39 -1.57 4.46
C ILE A 186 -18.86 -1.51 5.90
N SER A 187 -17.85 -0.68 6.17
CA SER A 187 -17.10 -0.76 7.44
C SER A 187 -16.89 0.58 8.13
N GLU A 188 -17.48 1.67 7.64
CA GLU A 188 -17.32 3.04 8.18
C GLU A 188 -15.86 3.53 8.20
N ARG A 189 -14.98 2.85 7.47
CA ARG A 189 -13.55 3.15 7.40
C ARG A 189 -13.19 3.60 5.98
N SER A 190 -12.84 4.87 5.82
CA SER A 190 -12.55 5.44 4.49
C SER A 190 -11.20 4.98 3.94
N ALA A 191 -11.22 4.17 2.88
CA ALA A 191 -9.99 3.78 2.17
C ALA A 191 -9.28 4.99 1.54
N ASN A 192 -10.06 5.97 1.05
CA ASN A 192 -9.56 7.18 0.39
C ASN A 192 -8.92 8.18 1.37
N ARG A 193 -9.07 7.97 2.69
CA ARG A 193 -8.37 8.74 3.73
C ARG A 193 -7.39 7.88 4.54
N GLY A 194 -7.11 6.64 4.13
CA GLY A 194 -6.06 5.82 4.73
C GLY A 194 -6.48 4.77 5.74
N SER A 195 -7.77 4.69 6.02
CA SER A 195 -8.42 3.67 6.82
C SER A 195 -9.01 2.56 5.95
N CYS A 196 -8.26 2.01 5.00
CA CYS A 196 -8.77 0.89 4.20
C CYS A 196 -9.01 -0.34 5.10
N ALA A 197 -10.26 -0.84 5.12
CA ALA A 197 -10.64 -2.03 5.87
C ALA A 197 -10.35 -3.35 5.13
N GLN A 198 -9.81 -3.26 3.91
CA GLN A 198 -9.54 -4.41 3.04
C GLN A 198 -10.80 -5.25 2.78
N SER A 199 -11.97 -4.60 2.61
CA SER A 199 -13.25 -5.29 2.41
C SER A 199 -13.21 -6.26 1.23
N CYS A 200 -12.50 -5.94 0.15
CA CYS A 200 -12.31 -6.81 -1.01
C CYS A 200 -11.63 -8.16 -0.70
N ARG A 201 -10.96 -8.27 0.44
CA ARG A 201 -10.23 -9.48 0.85
C ARG A 201 -11.06 -10.40 1.75
N LYS A 202 -12.32 -10.04 2.03
CA LYS A 202 -13.22 -10.89 2.81
C LYS A 202 -13.75 -12.04 1.97
N ASP A 203 -14.26 -13.06 2.64
CA ASP A 203 -15.05 -14.11 2.00
C ASP A 203 -16.43 -13.57 1.64
N TYR A 204 -16.87 -13.90 0.43
CA TYR A 204 -18.15 -13.51 -0.12
C TYR A 204 -18.94 -14.76 -0.53
N LEU A 205 -20.26 -14.64 -0.41
CA LEU A 205 -21.25 -15.55 -0.96
C LEU A 205 -21.98 -14.82 -2.08
N LEU A 206 -21.99 -15.39 -3.28
CA LEU A 206 -22.77 -14.92 -4.40
C LEU A 206 -24.09 -15.69 -4.44
N THR A 207 -25.20 -14.97 -4.35
CA THR A 207 -26.55 -15.54 -4.34
C THR A 207 -27.34 -14.94 -5.49
N ASP A 208 -28.09 -15.79 -6.19
CA ASP A 208 -29.10 -15.36 -7.13
C ASP A 208 -30.29 -14.75 -6.38
N LEU A 209 -30.72 -13.54 -6.77
CA LEU A 209 -31.76 -12.83 -6.02
C LEU A 209 -33.16 -13.42 -6.25
N ASP A 210 -33.42 -13.98 -7.43
CA ASP A 210 -34.74 -14.47 -7.80
C ASP A 210 -35.02 -15.85 -7.22
N SER A 211 -34.05 -16.77 -7.34
CA SER A 211 -34.15 -18.15 -6.86
C SER A 211 -33.63 -18.34 -5.43
N GLY A 212 -32.84 -17.40 -4.91
CA GLY A 212 -32.11 -17.55 -3.64
C GLY A 212 -30.97 -18.57 -3.68
N ALA A 213 -30.62 -19.09 -4.86
CA ALA A 213 -29.60 -20.12 -5.01
C ALA A 213 -28.18 -19.56 -4.73
N GLU A 214 -27.36 -20.31 -4.00
CA GLU A 214 -25.92 -20.04 -3.88
C GLU A 214 -25.23 -20.37 -5.22
N LEU A 215 -24.71 -19.33 -5.89
CA LEU A 215 -24.04 -19.45 -7.19
C LEU A 215 -22.53 -19.66 -7.03
N ASP A 216 -21.91 -19.00 -6.04
CA ASP A 216 -20.46 -19.04 -5.83
C ASP A 216 -20.08 -18.63 -4.40
N ARG A 217 -18.89 -19.01 -3.95
CA ARG A 217 -18.36 -18.67 -2.62
C ARG A 217 -16.84 -18.58 -2.63
N GLY A 218 -16.30 -17.61 -1.90
CA GLY A 218 -14.86 -17.49 -1.63
C GLY A 218 -14.36 -16.05 -1.66
N TYR A 219 -13.10 -15.86 -2.00
CA TYR A 219 -12.49 -14.53 -2.13
C TYR A 219 -12.78 -13.90 -3.50
N LEU A 220 -14.05 -13.73 -3.83
CA LEU A 220 -14.52 -13.47 -5.20
C LEU A 220 -13.97 -12.18 -5.83
N ILE A 221 -13.54 -11.23 -5.00
CA ILE A 221 -13.05 -9.90 -5.42
C ILE A 221 -11.69 -9.55 -4.81
N SER A 222 -10.92 -10.55 -4.36
CA SER A 222 -9.58 -10.34 -3.81
C SER A 222 -8.54 -10.33 -4.92
N ALA A 223 -8.11 -9.14 -5.34
CA ALA A 223 -7.03 -8.99 -6.31
C ALA A 223 -5.71 -9.62 -5.81
N LYS A 224 -4.98 -10.26 -6.72
CA LYS A 224 -3.60 -10.74 -6.52
C LYS A 224 -2.64 -9.55 -6.31
N ASP A 225 -1.40 -9.83 -5.95
CA ASP A 225 -0.36 -8.80 -5.91
C ASP A 225 0.21 -8.56 -7.32
N LEU A 226 0.60 -7.32 -7.61
CA LEU A 226 1.29 -6.96 -8.83
C LEU A 226 2.74 -7.41 -8.77
N ALA A 227 3.22 -8.05 -9.82
CA ALA A 227 4.63 -8.18 -10.13
C ALA A 227 4.82 -8.08 -11.65
N ALA A 228 5.19 -6.89 -12.11
CA ALA A 228 5.38 -6.60 -13.53
C ALA A 228 6.78 -6.97 -14.05
N THR A 229 7.41 -7.98 -13.43
CA THR A 229 8.81 -8.36 -13.71
C THR A 229 9.04 -8.75 -15.16
N ASP A 230 8.03 -9.34 -15.78
CA ASP A 230 8.09 -9.86 -17.15
C ASP A 230 7.90 -8.76 -18.20
N HIS A 231 7.45 -7.56 -17.79
CA HIS A 231 7.11 -6.45 -18.67
C HIS A 231 8.06 -5.25 -18.53
N LEU A 232 9.14 -5.34 -17.73
CA LEU A 232 9.94 -4.15 -17.40
C LEU A 232 10.58 -3.47 -18.61
N ALA A 233 11.07 -4.27 -19.56
CA ALA A 233 11.60 -3.81 -20.82
C ALA A 233 10.53 -3.04 -21.64
N GLU A 234 9.33 -3.61 -21.74
CA GLU A 234 8.20 -3.03 -22.47
C GLU A 234 7.65 -1.77 -21.80
N ILE A 235 7.61 -1.75 -20.46
CA ILE A 235 7.21 -0.60 -19.65
C ILE A 235 8.17 0.57 -19.86
N ALA A 236 9.48 0.31 -19.87
CA ALA A 236 10.49 1.33 -20.15
C ALA A 236 10.35 1.87 -21.58
N ASP A 237 10.19 0.98 -22.57
CA ASP A 237 10.00 1.38 -23.97
C ASP A 237 8.70 2.18 -24.20
N ALA A 238 7.64 1.89 -23.43
CA ALA A 238 6.38 2.62 -23.49
C ALA A 238 6.48 4.07 -22.95
N GLY A 239 7.64 4.46 -22.41
CA GLY A 239 7.92 5.82 -21.95
C GLY A 239 7.56 6.08 -20.50
N ILE A 240 7.41 5.04 -19.67
CA ILE A 240 7.33 5.22 -18.22
C ILE A 240 8.69 5.67 -17.69
N GLY A 241 8.72 6.88 -17.10
CA GLY A 241 9.95 7.46 -16.56
C GLY A 241 10.20 7.15 -15.07
N CYS A 242 9.24 6.53 -14.37
CA CYS A 242 9.37 6.16 -12.96
C CYS A 242 8.63 4.84 -12.67
N LEU A 243 9.33 3.87 -12.10
CA LEU A 243 8.78 2.61 -11.60
C LEU A 243 8.55 2.71 -10.10
N LYS A 244 7.29 2.60 -9.70
CA LYS A 244 6.88 2.70 -8.30
C LYS A 244 6.62 1.36 -7.66
N VAL A 245 7.21 1.15 -6.49
CA VAL A 245 6.94 -0.02 -5.65
C VAL A 245 5.88 0.35 -4.60
N GLU A 246 4.79 -0.42 -4.52
CA GLU A 246 3.81 -0.26 -3.42
C GLU A 246 4.35 -0.93 -2.14
N GLY A 247 4.15 -0.25 -1.00
CA GLY A 247 4.43 -0.89 0.28
C GLY A 247 4.76 0.02 1.46
N ARG A 248 4.19 1.22 1.59
CA ARG A 248 4.55 2.13 2.72
C ARG A 248 4.30 1.51 4.10
N LYS A 249 3.32 0.60 4.23
CA LYS A 249 3.05 -0.16 5.47
C LYS A 249 3.91 -1.42 5.62
N LYS A 250 4.79 -1.72 4.66
CA LYS A 250 5.64 -2.91 4.68
C LYS A 250 6.87 -2.64 5.54
N ARG A 251 7.44 -3.72 6.05
CA ARG A 251 8.64 -3.64 6.87
C ARG A 251 9.88 -3.29 6.03
N PRO A 252 10.95 -2.76 6.64
CA PRO A 252 12.18 -2.42 5.91
C PRO A 252 12.75 -3.58 5.09
N GLU A 253 12.58 -4.83 5.52
CA GLU A 253 13.11 -5.99 4.78
C GLU A 253 12.41 -6.20 3.44
N TYR A 254 11.10 -5.94 3.38
CA TYR A 254 10.33 -5.92 2.13
C TYR A 254 10.87 -4.84 1.19
N VAL A 255 11.05 -3.63 1.73
CA VAL A 255 11.57 -2.50 0.95
C VAL A 255 12.96 -2.81 0.41
N ALA A 256 13.87 -3.33 1.23
CA ALA A 256 15.21 -3.73 0.79
C ALA A 256 15.15 -4.77 -0.35
N THR A 257 14.42 -5.86 -0.16
CA THR A 257 14.38 -6.98 -1.11
C THR A 257 13.75 -6.58 -2.43
N VAL A 258 12.61 -5.89 -2.39
CA VAL A 258 11.90 -5.49 -3.60
C VAL A 258 12.70 -4.42 -4.35
N THR A 259 13.19 -3.38 -3.67
CA THR A 259 14.02 -2.35 -4.30
C THR A 259 15.27 -2.95 -4.95
N ASN A 260 15.98 -3.85 -4.25
CA ASN A 260 17.18 -4.50 -4.82
C ASN A 260 16.85 -5.34 -6.06
N GLY A 261 15.73 -6.08 -6.04
CA GLY A 261 15.30 -6.87 -7.19
C GLY A 261 15.03 -6.00 -8.42
N TYR A 262 14.25 -4.93 -8.27
CA TYR A 262 13.98 -4.01 -9.39
C TYR A 262 15.21 -3.21 -9.81
N ARG A 263 16.09 -2.82 -8.88
CA ARG A 263 17.37 -2.17 -9.21
C ARG A 263 18.24 -3.07 -10.09
N THR A 264 18.34 -4.35 -9.72
CA THR A 264 19.08 -5.35 -10.51
C THR A 264 18.52 -5.46 -11.92
N PHE A 265 17.20 -5.45 -12.08
CA PHE A 265 16.57 -5.48 -13.40
C PHE A 265 16.81 -4.20 -14.21
N LEU A 266 16.75 -3.03 -13.57
CA LEU A 266 17.04 -1.75 -14.22
C LEU A 266 18.52 -1.63 -14.62
N ASP A 267 19.44 -2.18 -13.83
CA ASP A 267 20.88 -2.19 -14.15
C ASP A 267 21.18 -3.10 -15.34
N ARG A 268 20.52 -4.27 -15.42
CA ARG A 268 20.59 -5.16 -16.59
C ARG A 268 20.06 -4.46 -17.84
N LEU A 269 18.90 -3.81 -17.72
CA LEU A 269 18.31 -3.04 -18.81
C LEU A 269 19.23 -1.90 -19.27
N ALA A 270 19.89 -1.21 -18.34
CA ALA A 270 20.88 -0.17 -18.62
C ALA A 270 22.12 -0.70 -19.36
N ALA A 271 22.51 -1.94 -19.08
CA ALA A 271 23.59 -2.64 -19.79
C ALA A 271 23.13 -3.24 -21.14
N GLY A 272 21.87 -3.05 -21.53
CA GLY A 272 21.30 -3.60 -22.77
C GLY A 272 20.80 -5.04 -22.67
N ASP A 273 20.82 -5.65 -21.49
CA ASP A 273 20.23 -6.96 -21.26
C ASP A 273 18.72 -6.84 -21.05
N ARG A 274 17.97 -7.37 -22.01
CA ARG A 274 16.50 -7.36 -22.04
C ARG A 274 15.89 -8.72 -21.73
N THR A 275 16.70 -9.68 -21.27
CA THR A 275 16.19 -11.03 -20.99
C THR A 275 15.25 -11.01 -19.79
N ALA A 276 14.11 -11.69 -19.94
CA ALA A 276 13.12 -11.82 -18.88
C ALA A 276 13.76 -12.46 -17.63
N PRO A 277 13.35 -12.05 -16.42
CA PRO A 277 13.89 -12.60 -15.21
C PRO A 277 13.57 -14.09 -15.08
N SER A 278 14.56 -14.87 -14.66
CA SER A 278 14.39 -16.29 -14.41
C SER A 278 13.52 -16.52 -13.16
N PRO A 279 12.92 -17.71 -12.98
CA PRO A 279 12.22 -18.05 -11.75
C PRO A 279 13.06 -17.85 -10.48
N SER A 280 14.38 -18.04 -10.55
CA SER A 280 15.31 -17.77 -9.45
C SER A 280 15.48 -16.28 -9.13
N ASP A 281 15.36 -15.40 -10.13
CA ASP A 281 15.50 -13.95 -9.94
C ASP A 281 14.28 -13.37 -9.23
N VAL A 282 13.09 -13.89 -9.52
CA VAL A 282 11.82 -13.45 -8.91
C VAL A 282 11.55 -14.12 -7.56
N GLU A 283 12.21 -15.24 -7.26
CA GLU A 283 12.00 -16.03 -6.04
C GLU A 283 12.05 -15.20 -4.74
N PRO A 284 13.02 -14.29 -4.53
CA PRO A 284 13.04 -13.46 -3.32
C PRO A 284 11.80 -12.57 -3.18
N LEU A 285 11.26 -12.08 -4.30
CA LEU A 285 10.05 -11.25 -4.34
C LEU A 285 8.81 -12.07 -3.96
N VAL A 286 8.75 -13.34 -4.39
CA VAL A 286 7.66 -14.26 -4.05
C VAL A 286 7.61 -14.58 -2.56
N GLN A 287 8.77 -14.75 -1.94
CA GLN A 287 8.87 -15.14 -0.54
C GLN A 287 8.47 -14.02 0.42
N ILE A 288 8.66 -12.75 0.05
CA ILE A 288 8.61 -11.66 1.04
C ILE A 288 7.20 -11.13 1.33
N TYR A 289 6.26 -11.20 0.38
CA TYR A 289 4.82 -11.06 0.63
C TYR A 289 4.03 -11.27 -0.68
N SER A 290 3.26 -12.35 -0.85
CA SER A 290 2.42 -12.50 -2.05
C SER A 290 1.10 -13.23 -1.81
N ARG A 291 0.03 -12.76 -2.47
CA ARG A 291 -1.30 -13.37 -2.52
C ARG A 291 -1.55 -14.07 -3.86
N GLY A 292 -0.47 -14.64 -4.40
CA GLY A 292 -0.29 -14.88 -5.83
C GLY A 292 0.06 -13.60 -6.58
N PHE A 293 0.71 -13.74 -7.74
CA PHE A 293 1.04 -12.62 -8.61
C PHE A 293 0.20 -12.59 -9.86
N THR A 294 0.05 -11.38 -10.38
CA THR A 294 -0.38 -11.07 -11.73
C THR A 294 0.60 -10.04 -12.31
N GLY A 295 0.78 -10.06 -13.63
CA GLY A 295 1.47 -8.99 -14.36
C GLY A 295 0.69 -7.67 -14.32
N GLY A 296 -0.49 -7.62 -13.71
CA GLY A 296 -1.38 -6.45 -13.80
C GLY A 296 -2.09 -6.45 -15.15
N MET A 297 -2.43 -5.27 -15.65
CA MET A 297 -3.06 -5.14 -16.97
C MET A 297 -2.05 -4.90 -18.11
N TYR A 298 -0.74 -4.91 -17.84
CA TYR A 298 0.29 -4.57 -18.83
C TYR A 298 0.20 -5.45 -20.09
N GLY A 299 0.14 -6.77 -19.93
CA GLY A 299 -0.01 -7.74 -21.02
C GLY A 299 -1.43 -7.88 -21.58
N GLY A 300 -2.38 -7.05 -21.12
CA GLY A 300 -3.79 -7.11 -21.48
C GLY A 300 -4.71 -7.39 -20.29
N ARG A 301 -6.01 -7.47 -20.58
CA ARG A 301 -7.05 -7.60 -19.55
C ARG A 301 -7.13 -9.04 -19.02
N GLU A 302 -6.58 -9.26 -17.84
CA GLU A 302 -6.47 -10.56 -17.15
C GLU A 302 -7.80 -11.26 -16.81
N GLY A 303 -8.91 -10.52 -16.81
CA GLY A 303 -10.24 -11.04 -16.44
C GLY A 303 -10.23 -11.76 -15.09
N ARG A 304 -10.61 -13.05 -15.08
CA ARG A 304 -10.62 -13.87 -13.84
C ARG A 304 -9.23 -14.13 -13.26
N GLY A 305 -8.16 -14.02 -14.06
CA GLY A 305 -6.77 -14.22 -13.65
C GLY A 305 -6.28 -13.18 -12.64
N TYR A 306 -6.96 -12.03 -12.56
CA TYR A 306 -6.60 -10.90 -11.70
C TYR A 306 -6.91 -11.12 -10.22
N VAL A 307 -7.84 -12.02 -9.89
CA VAL A 307 -8.28 -12.29 -8.52
C VAL A 307 -7.83 -13.67 -8.04
N THR A 308 -7.66 -13.83 -6.72
CA THR A 308 -7.42 -15.12 -6.07
C THR A 308 -8.70 -15.57 -5.36
N ARG A 309 -9.10 -16.82 -5.58
CA ARG A 309 -10.27 -17.44 -4.92
C ARG A 309 -9.92 -18.17 -3.64
N GLU A 310 -8.63 -18.42 -3.41
CA GLU A 310 -8.20 -19.41 -2.43
C GLU A 310 -7.80 -18.81 -1.09
N HIS A 311 -7.17 -17.63 -1.09
CA HIS A 311 -6.63 -17.01 0.11
C HIS A 311 -6.44 -15.49 -0.05
N PRO A 312 -6.63 -14.71 1.03
CA PRO A 312 -6.53 -13.25 0.99
C PRO A 312 -5.19 -12.71 1.51
N ASP A 313 -4.30 -13.59 2.00
CA ASP A 313 -3.10 -13.27 2.77
C ASP A 313 -1.84 -13.97 2.22
N ASN A 314 -0.66 -13.57 2.70
CA ASN A 314 0.63 -14.10 2.25
C ASN A 314 0.81 -15.58 2.60
N ARG A 315 1.07 -16.42 1.58
CA ARG A 315 1.33 -17.86 1.72
C ARG A 315 2.82 -18.18 1.82
N GLY A 316 3.68 -17.35 1.24
CA GLY A 316 5.05 -17.71 0.93
C GLY A 316 5.14 -18.86 -0.10
N ARG A 317 6.33 -19.37 -0.37
CA ARG A 317 6.55 -20.41 -1.40
C ARG A 317 6.10 -21.79 -0.90
N GLU A 318 5.38 -22.54 -1.74
CA GLU A 318 5.05 -23.94 -1.43
C GLU A 318 6.34 -24.75 -1.22
N LEU A 319 6.45 -25.34 -0.04
CA LEU A 319 7.65 -26.01 0.44
C LEU A 319 7.51 -27.53 0.37
N GLY A 320 6.28 -28.06 0.43
CA GLY A 320 6.00 -29.49 0.35
C GLY A 320 4.85 -29.92 1.26
N THR A 321 4.83 -31.19 1.67
CA THR A 321 3.65 -31.83 2.29
C THR A 321 3.97 -32.41 3.67
N VAL A 322 3.03 -32.30 4.61
CA VAL A 322 3.14 -32.94 5.93
C VAL A 322 2.88 -34.44 5.80
N VAL A 323 3.92 -35.24 5.97
CA VAL A 323 3.88 -36.71 5.82
C VAL A 323 3.71 -37.45 7.14
N GLY A 324 3.82 -36.77 8.28
CA GLY A 324 3.59 -37.40 9.57
C GLY A 324 3.84 -36.50 10.76
N ARG A 325 3.63 -37.07 11.96
CA ARG A 325 3.88 -36.41 13.24
C ARG A 325 4.73 -37.29 14.14
N GLN A 326 5.77 -36.72 14.74
CA GLN A 326 6.56 -37.40 15.78
C GLN A 326 6.56 -36.54 17.04
N GLY A 327 5.82 -36.99 18.07
CA GLY A 327 5.64 -36.20 19.28
C GLY A 327 4.96 -34.85 19.00
N ARG A 328 5.68 -33.74 19.21
CA ARG A 328 5.20 -32.37 18.93
C ARG A 328 5.77 -31.78 17.62
N ASP A 329 6.53 -32.57 16.88
CA ASP A 329 7.16 -32.15 15.63
C ASP A 329 6.36 -32.67 14.43
N LEU A 330 6.24 -31.83 13.39
CA LEU A 330 5.72 -32.23 12.09
C LEU A 330 6.87 -32.72 11.21
N VAL A 331 6.65 -33.84 10.53
CA VAL A 331 7.56 -34.36 9.50
C VAL A 331 7.03 -33.89 8.15
N VAL A 332 7.84 -33.11 7.45
CA VAL A 332 7.49 -32.51 6.16
C VAL A 332 8.42 -33.08 5.11
N GLU A 333 7.85 -33.55 4.01
CA GLU A 333 8.59 -33.81 2.78
C GLU A 333 8.68 -32.50 2.01
N VAL A 334 9.90 -32.05 1.74
CA VAL A 334 10.15 -30.72 1.19
C VAL A 334 10.72 -30.79 -0.23
N SER A 335 10.25 -29.91 -1.11
CA SER A 335 10.74 -29.73 -2.47
C SER A 335 11.87 -28.70 -2.57
N ALA A 336 12.20 -28.02 -1.47
CA ALA A 336 13.28 -27.04 -1.40
C ALA A 336 13.97 -27.01 -0.01
N PRO A 337 15.28 -26.69 0.09
CA PRO A 337 16.03 -26.74 1.35
C PRO A 337 15.50 -25.77 2.41
N LEU A 338 15.03 -26.28 3.55
CA LEU A 338 14.54 -25.50 4.70
C LEU A 338 15.68 -25.17 5.68
N HIS A 339 15.78 -23.95 6.19
CA HIS A 339 16.82 -23.56 7.17
C HIS A 339 16.23 -23.37 8.57
N VAL A 340 17.06 -23.59 9.59
CA VAL A 340 16.66 -23.29 10.99
C VAL A 340 16.36 -21.80 11.13
N GLY A 341 15.18 -21.49 11.65
CA GLY A 341 14.65 -20.13 11.80
C GLY A 341 13.71 -19.66 10.69
N ASP A 342 13.57 -20.41 9.59
CA ASP A 342 12.58 -20.11 8.56
C ASP A 342 11.15 -20.17 9.14
N GLY A 343 10.30 -19.23 8.74
CA GLY A 343 8.88 -19.23 9.07
C GLY A 343 8.14 -20.18 8.14
N VAL A 344 7.44 -21.17 8.71
CA VAL A 344 6.69 -22.18 7.94
C VAL A 344 5.21 -22.07 8.30
N GLY A 345 4.37 -21.87 7.28
CA GLY A 345 2.92 -21.93 7.37
C GLY A 345 2.41 -23.33 7.01
N PHE A 346 1.33 -23.75 7.67
CA PHE A 346 0.67 -25.03 7.43
C PHE A 346 -0.80 -24.81 7.12
N GLU A 347 -1.32 -25.53 6.13
CA GLU A 347 -2.74 -25.49 5.76
C GLU A 347 -3.40 -26.84 6.02
N SER A 348 -4.51 -26.84 6.75
CA SER A 348 -5.34 -28.03 6.96
C SER A 348 -6.54 -28.05 6.04
N ARG A 349 -6.88 -29.24 5.54
CA ARG A 349 -8.21 -29.55 5.01
C ARG A 349 -9.02 -30.18 6.15
N LEU A 350 -9.86 -29.41 6.83
CA LEU A 350 -10.82 -29.95 7.79
C LEU A 350 -12.20 -29.94 7.11
N HIS A 351 -12.83 -31.13 6.98
CA HIS A 351 -14.21 -31.30 6.47
C HIS A 351 -14.44 -30.77 5.04
N GLY A 352 -13.52 -31.02 4.11
CA GLY A 352 -13.63 -30.50 2.74
C GLY A 352 -13.49 -28.98 2.61
N GLN A 353 -13.40 -28.25 3.74
CA GLN A 353 -13.16 -26.82 3.77
C GLN A 353 -11.67 -26.53 3.98
N ARG A 354 -11.13 -25.61 3.17
CA ARG A 354 -9.80 -25.03 3.40
C ARG A 354 -9.90 -24.09 4.59
N SER A 355 -9.50 -24.56 5.77
CA SER A 355 -9.36 -23.69 6.94
C SER A 355 -7.92 -23.16 6.97
N ALA A 356 -7.72 -21.90 6.57
CA ALA A 356 -6.44 -21.20 6.69
C ALA A 356 -6.15 -20.85 8.16
N HIS A 357 -5.93 -21.86 9.00
CA HIS A 357 -5.24 -21.64 10.26
C HIS A 357 -3.74 -21.59 9.97
N ALA A 358 -3.23 -20.41 9.63
CA ALA A 358 -1.79 -20.17 9.50
C ALA A 358 -1.12 -20.38 10.86
N LEU A 359 -0.79 -21.63 11.18
CA LEU A 359 0.09 -21.98 12.29
C LEU A 359 1.50 -21.60 11.86
N LEU A 360 1.95 -20.41 12.28
CA LEU A 360 3.33 -19.98 12.07
C LEU A 360 4.25 -20.80 12.99
N GLY A 361 4.94 -21.77 12.41
CA GLY A 361 6.03 -22.50 13.05
C GLY A 361 7.38 -21.90 12.68
N ARG A 362 8.41 -22.14 13.51
CA ARG A 362 9.79 -21.89 13.12
C ARG A 362 10.46 -23.23 12.84
N SER A 363 11.18 -23.34 11.73
CA SER A 363 12.05 -24.49 11.49
C SER A 363 13.11 -24.54 12.59
N ILE A 364 13.27 -25.68 13.27
CA ILE A 364 14.20 -25.84 14.39
C ILE A 364 15.34 -26.83 14.05
N SER A 365 15.18 -27.67 13.02
CA SER A 365 16.24 -28.54 12.53
C SER A 365 16.04 -28.89 11.03
N ALA A 366 17.11 -28.78 10.25
CA ALA A 366 17.17 -29.31 8.89
C ALA A 366 18.39 -30.24 8.81
N GLY A 367 18.15 -31.54 8.64
CA GLY A 367 19.22 -32.53 8.56
C GLY A 367 18.72 -33.96 8.68
N ALA A 368 19.27 -34.84 7.84
CA ALA A 368 19.00 -36.27 7.86
C ALA A 368 19.46 -36.89 9.20
N ARG A 369 18.50 -37.33 10.01
CA ARG A 369 18.64 -38.14 11.25
C ARG A 369 19.29 -37.42 12.49
N ARG A 370 18.44 -37.13 13.50
CA ARG A 370 18.68 -36.81 14.96
C ARG A 370 19.14 -35.35 15.30
N ALA A 371 18.83 -34.66 16.42
CA ALA A 371 18.17 -34.90 17.73
C ALA A 371 17.48 -33.61 18.33
N ALA A 372 16.91 -33.71 19.55
CA ALA A 372 15.86 -32.91 20.25
C ALA A 372 16.19 -31.49 20.80
N ALA A 373 15.23 -30.64 21.28
CA ALA A 373 14.98 -30.41 22.73
C ALA A 373 13.73 -29.55 23.11
N ASN A 374 12.93 -30.09 24.06
CA ASN A 374 11.90 -29.57 25.01
C ASN A 374 10.94 -28.37 24.77
N LEU A 375 9.83 -28.35 25.53
CA LEU A 375 8.59 -27.62 25.24
C LEU A 375 8.04 -26.71 26.35
N GLY A 376 7.70 -25.47 25.97
CA GLY A 376 6.84 -24.56 26.72
C GLY A 376 5.37 -24.58 26.23
N ARG A 377 4.48 -24.96 27.17
CA ARG A 377 3.01 -24.83 27.30
C ARG A 377 2.02 -24.94 26.10
N ARG A 378 1.17 -25.96 26.31
CA ARG A 378 -0.21 -26.32 25.92
C ARG A 378 -1.10 -25.29 25.20
N GLY A 379 -1.70 -25.73 24.09
CA GLY A 379 -3.02 -25.24 23.67
C GLY A 379 -3.24 -25.03 22.17
N LEU A 380 -2.83 -25.94 21.27
CA LEU A 380 -3.29 -25.99 19.86
C LEU A 380 -2.94 -27.31 19.12
N ALA A 381 -2.13 -28.19 19.72
CA ALA A 381 -1.57 -29.40 19.08
C ALA A 381 -2.49 -30.64 18.97
N ARG A 382 -3.83 -30.48 19.02
CA ARG A 382 -4.79 -31.61 18.99
C ARG A 382 -5.48 -31.86 17.63
N ARG A 383 -5.37 -30.97 16.65
CA ARG A 383 -5.93 -31.19 15.30
C ARG A 383 -4.81 -31.60 14.35
N ALA A 384 -4.73 -32.89 14.03
CA ALA A 384 -3.73 -33.45 13.11
C ALA A 384 -3.95 -32.92 11.68
N ILE A 385 -2.85 -32.65 10.96
CA ILE A 385 -2.86 -32.33 9.53
C ILE A 385 -1.85 -33.26 8.83
N VAL A 386 -2.11 -34.57 8.82
CA VAL A 386 -1.37 -35.48 7.93
C VAL A 386 -2.00 -35.35 6.54
N GLY A 387 -1.21 -35.08 5.51
CA GLY A 387 -1.69 -34.76 4.15
C GLY A 387 -1.91 -33.26 3.87
N GLY A 388 -1.57 -32.36 4.79
CA GLY A 388 -1.65 -30.91 4.57
C GLY A 388 -0.46 -30.35 3.81
N ARG A 389 -0.66 -29.21 3.12
CA ARG A 389 0.41 -28.49 2.43
C ARG A 389 1.17 -27.57 3.39
N THR A 390 2.45 -27.36 3.10
CA THR A 390 3.35 -26.48 3.84
C THR A 390 3.94 -25.44 2.91
N ALA A 391 4.10 -24.22 3.40
CA ALA A 391 4.72 -23.13 2.65
C ALA A 391 5.74 -22.39 3.51
N ARG A 392 6.83 -21.94 2.89
CA ARG A 392 7.84 -21.11 3.53
C ARG A 392 7.43 -19.65 3.44
N ALA A 393 6.97 -19.11 4.57
CA ALA A 393 6.49 -17.75 4.71
C ALA A 393 7.61 -16.71 4.88
N CYS A 394 8.78 -17.10 5.38
CA CYS A 394 9.99 -16.26 5.37
C CYS A 394 11.28 -17.09 5.45
N THR A 395 12.36 -16.58 4.86
CA THR A 395 13.70 -17.18 4.92
C THR A 395 14.60 -16.40 5.89
N ARG A 396 15.35 -17.11 6.74
CA ARG A 396 16.37 -16.49 7.62
C ARG A 396 17.56 -15.94 6.82
N LYS A 397 17.83 -16.47 5.62
CA LYS A 397 18.92 -15.99 4.75
C LYS A 397 18.76 -14.55 4.27
N LEU A 398 17.54 -14.01 4.21
CA LEU A 398 17.31 -12.58 3.91
C LEU A 398 17.86 -11.64 5.01
N HIS A 399 18.30 -12.15 6.16
CA HIS A 399 18.79 -11.36 7.29
C HIS A 399 20.33 -11.28 7.42
N ARG A 400 21.13 -11.97 6.58
CA ARG A 400 22.60 -11.85 6.54
C ARG A 400 23.14 -12.13 5.13
N ALA A 401 24.19 -11.39 4.72
CA ALA A 401 24.91 -11.49 3.45
C ALA A 401 25.20 -12.96 3.00
N PRO A 402 25.29 -13.22 1.69
CA PRO A 402 25.07 -14.56 1.14
C PRO A 402 26.22 -15.52 1.47
N ARG A 403 25.90 -16.59 2.22
CA ARG A 403 26.63 -17.86 2.08
C ARG A 403 25.92 -18.71 1.02
N ARG A 404 26.72 -19.20 0.05
CA ARG A 404 26.35 -20.04 -1.10
C ARG A 404 25.19 -20.98 -0.78
N ALA A 405 24.14 -20.96 -1.59
CA ALA A 405 23.02 -21.89 -1.45
C ALA A 405 23.47 -23.29 -1.91
N PRO A 406 23.16 -24.36 -1.15
CA PRO A 406 23.31 -25.72 -1.66
C PRO A 406 22.35 -25.92 -2.84
N SER A 407 22.76 -26.78 -3.79
CA SER A 407 22.01 -27.08 -5.01
C SER A 407 20.69 -27.81 -4.67
N ALA A 408 19.76 -27.89 -5.63
CA ALA A 408 18.51 -28.66 -5.45
C ALA A 408 18.77 -30.15 -5.15
N GLU A 409 19.92 -30.68 -5.58
CA GLU A 409 20.34 -32.06 -5.35
C GLU A 409 20.79 -32.32 -3.90
N ASP A 410 21.20 -31.27 -3.17
CA ASP A 410 21.67 -31.33 -1.78
C ASP A 410 20.55 -31.12 -0.74
N ALA A 411 19.30 -30.93 -1.18
CA ALA A 411 18.18 -30.63 -0.30
C ALA A 411 17.75 -31.87 0.52
N PRO A 412 17.61 -31.78 1.86
CA PRO A 412 17.14 -32.92 2.65
C PRO A 412 15.69 -33.28 2.26
N ARG A 413 15.46 -34.52 1.80
CA ARG A 413 14.13 -35.03 1.38
C ARG A 413 13.06 -34.96 2.49
N ARG A 414 13.47 -34.90 3.77
CA ARG A 414 12.55 -34.75 4.91
C ARG A 414 13.12 -33.78 5.95
N ALA A 415 12.27 -32.88 6.46
CA ALA A 415 12.59 -31.91 7.51
C ALA A 415 11.64 -32.05 8.71
N ARG A 416 12.13 -31.71 9.92
CA ARG A 416 11.32 -31.64 11.15
C ARG A 416 11.09 -30.20 11.55
N VAL A 417 9.83 -29.82 11.75
CA VAL A 417 9.43 -28.47 12.15
C VAL A 417 8.76 -28.50 13.52
N ARG A 418 9.15 -27.57 14.41
CA ARG A 418 8.66 -27.48 15.79
C ARG A 418 7.98 -26.14 16.05
N PHE A 419 6.93 -26.16 16.88
CA PHE A 419 6.14 -24.97 17.19
C PHE A 419 6.74 -24.17 18.35
N GLY A 420 6.96 -22.87 18.11
CA GLY A 420 7.14 -21.85 19.16
C GLY A 420 6.05 -20.79 18.96
N GLY A 421 5.05 -20.75 19.83
CA GLY A 421 3.88 -19.89 19.65
C GLY A 421 4.20 -18.41 19.81
N ARG A 422 3.98 -17.63 18.74
CA ARG A 422 3.32 -16.32 18.86
C ARG A 422 2.12 -16.35 17.93
N THR A 423 0.92 -16.37 18.50
CA THR A 423 -0.28 -16.03 17.74
C THR A 423 -0.16 -14.58 17.32
N ALA A 424 -0.03 -14.31 16.01
CA ALA A 424 -0.31 -12.98 15.51
C ALA A 424 -1.79 -12.72 15.80
N GLN A 425 -2.09 -11.78 16.70
CA GLN A 425 -3.44 -11.31 16.92
C GLN A 425 -3.91 -10.57 15.66
N GLY A 426 -4.40 -11.34 14.68
CA GLY A 426 -5.46 -10.86 13.80
C GLY A 426 -6.75 -11.00 14.60
N GLY A 427 -7.39 -9.87 14.93
CA GLY A 427 -8.62 -9.85 15.71
C GLY A 427 -9.74 -10.63 15.03
N LEU A 428 -9.94 -11.88 15.45
CA LEU A 428 -11.21 -12.58 15.26
C LEU A 428 -12.17 -12.13 16.36
N LEU A 429 -13.15 -11.32 15.98
CA LEU A 429 -14.39 -11.16 16.75
C LEU A 429 -15.04 -12.54 16.86
N ARG A 430 -15.01 -13.14 18.06
CA ARG A 430 -15.79 -14.34 18.36
C ARG A 430 -17.28 -13.98 18.30
N ARG A 431 -18.01 -14.58 17.34
CA ARG A 431 -19.47 -14.68 17.43
C ARG A 431 -19.82 -15.44 18.72
N ARG A 432 -20.47 -14.77 19.67
CA ARG A 432 -21.36 -15.46 20.60
C ARG A 432 -22.68 -15.66 19.85
N ARG A 433 -23.14 -16.91 19.79
CA ARG A 433 -24.56 -17.20 19.64
C ARG A 433 -25.23 -16.58 20.86
N ASP A 434 -26.26 -15.77 20.61
CA ASP A 434 -27.46 -15.53 21.44
C ASP A 434 -27.87 -14.05 21.39
N GLY A 435 -29.08 -13.82 20.88
CA GLY A 435 -29.98 -12.74 21.27
C GLY A 435 -29.59 -11.30 20.91
N HIS A 436 -30.35 -10.69 20.00
CA HIS A 436 -30.39 -9.24 19.79
C HIS A 436 -30.60 -8.47 21.11
N ARG A 437 -29.70 -7.53 21.42
CA ARG A 437 -30.00 -6.28 22.14
C ARG A 437 -28.95 -5.21 21.82
N PRO A 438 -29.34 -3.97 21.48
CA PRO A 438 -28.38 -2.88 21.24
C PRO A 438 -27.84 -2.35 22.58
N LEU A 439 -26.51 -2.31 22.74
CA LEU A 439 -25.86 -1.62 23.86
C LEU A 439 -25.71 -0.13 23.52
N ARG A 440 -26.37 0.72 24.32
CA ARG A 440 -26.24 2.18 24.32
C ARG A 440 -24.78 2.62 24.52
N ALA A 441 -24.34 3.59 23.73
CA ALA A 441 -23.05 4.25 23.89
C ALA A 441 -23.01 5.05 25.22
N GLN A 442 -21.97 4.82 26.02
CA GLN A 442 -21.63 5.71 27.14
C GLN A 442 -20.71 6.85 26.68
N PRO A 443 -20.78 8.05 27.30
CA PRO A 443 -20.06 9.24 26.84
C PRO A 443 -18.56 9.16 27.16
N ARG A 444 -17.72 9.63 26.22
CA ARG A 444 -16.27 9.71 26.38
C ARG A 444 -15.88 10.76 27.45
N ALA A 445 -14.99 10.38 28.35
CA ALA A 445 -14.36 11.28 29.31
C ALA A 445 -13.48 12.33 28.59
N ARG A 446 -13.63 13.60 28.98
CA ARG A 446 -12.78 14.72 28.56
C ARG A 446 -11.40 14.60 29.21
N VAL A 447 -10.35 14.51 28.39
CA VAL A 447 -8.96 14.69 28.84
C VAL A 447 -8.60 16.16 28.65
N GLN A 448 -8.46 16.91 29.74
CA GLN A 448 -7.89 18.25 29.73
C GLN A 448 -6.36 18.16 29.72
N ALA A 449 -5.73 18.57 28.61
CA ALA A 449 -4.29 18.74 28.54
C ALA A 449 -3.89 20.09 29.17
N ARG A 450 -3.17 20.05 30.29
CA ARG A 450 -2.47 21.21 30.87
C ARG A 450 -1.18 21.46 30.09
N THR A 451 -1.11 22.58 29.37
CA THR A 451 0.14 23.06 28.74
C THR A 451 1.04 23.71 29.79
N ARG A 452 2.23 23.14 30.04
CA ARG A 452 3.34 23.87 30.66
C ARG A 452 4.12 24.60 29.57
N ARG A 453 4.24 25.94 29.68
CA ARG A 453 5.10 26.77 28.84
C ARG A 453 6.57 26.49 29.18
N ALA A 454 7.35 26.06 28.20
CA ALA A 454 8.79 26.21 28.18
C ALA A 454 9.13 27.17 27.03
N GLY A 455 9.73 28.31 27.37
CA GLY A 455 10.13 29.34 26.41
C GLY A 455 11.52 29.04 25.84
N VAL A 456 11.62 28.96 24.52
CA VAL A 456 12.87 29.12 23.77
C VAL A 456 12.57 29.80 22.42
N ALA A 457 13.29 30.89 22.16
CA ALA A 457 13.50 31.66 20.92
C ALA A 457 12.53 31.48 19.73
N ARG A 458 11.54 32.39 19.62
CA ARG A 458 10.73 32.67 18.42
C ARG A 458 11.01 34.10 17.97
N ALA A 459 11.82 34.30 16.94
CA ALA A 459 11.93 35.65 16.33
C ALA A 459 12.05 35.65 14.79
N SER A 460 12.34 34.52 14.13
CA SER A 460 12.45 34.48 12.65
C SER A 460 11.43 33.57 11.95
N ARG A 461 10.70 32.72 12.68
CA ARG A 461 9.69 31.79 12.11
C ARG A 461 8.27 32.35 12.01
N SER A 462 7.92 33.43 12.72
CA SER A 462 6.54 33.96 12.69
C SER A 462 6.24 34.75 11.41
N SER A 463 7.18 35.56 10.92
CA SER A 463 6.96 36.42 9.74
C SER A 463 6.69 35.64 8.45
N ARG A 464 7.38 34.50 8.23
CA ARG A 464 7.09 33.60 7.09
C ARG A 464 5.76 32.88 7.25
N ARG A 465 5.45 32.39 8.45
CA ARG A 465 4.17 31.73 8.75
C ARG A 465 3.01 32.69 8.51
N ASP A 466 3.13 33.94 8.94
CA ASP A 466 2.10 34.96 8.76
C ASP A 466 1.97 35.37 7.28
N ALA A 467 3.07 35.39 6.51
CA ALA A 467 3.04 35.65 5.07
C ALA A 467 2.42 34.48 4.26
N VAL A 468 2.72 33.23 4.62
CA VAL A 468 2.11 32.03 4.01
C VAL A 468 0.64 31.92 4.41
N LEU A 469 0.29 32.19 5.67
CA LEU A 469 -1.09 32.30 6.11
C LEU A 469 -1.82 33.42 5.39
N ALA A 470 -1.20 34.58 5.18
CA ALA A 470 -1.81 35.69 4.47
C ALA A 470 -1.98 35.39 2.98
N ARG A 471 -0.99 34.78 2.31
CA ARG A 471 -1.09 34.37 0.90
C ARG A 471 -2.06 33.21 0.71
N GLY A 472 -1.97 32.20 1.56
CA GLY A 472 -2.87 31.04 1.58
C GLY A 472 -4.30 31.43 1.93
N ALA A 473 -4.52 32.27 2.94
CA ALA A 473 -5.85 32.76 3.29
C ALA A 473 -6.42 33.71 2.23
N ARG A 474 -5.60 34.55 1.58
CA ARG A 474 -6.04 35.36 0.43
C ARG A 474 -6.37 34.48 -0.78
N ALA A 475 -5.55 33.47 -1.08
CA ALA A 475 -5.79 32.52 -2.17
C ALA A 475 -7.04 31.67 -1.91
N VAL A 476 -7.19 31.12 -0.70
CA VAL A 476 -8.39 30.40 -0.29
C VAL A 476 -9.60 31.32 -0.32
N ARG A 477 -9.53 32.55 0.21
CA ARG A 477 -10.64 33.52 0.14
C ARG A 477 -11.00 33.93 -1.30
N ALA A 478 -10.02 34.08 -2.18
CA ALA A 478 -10.23 34.38 -3.60
C ALA A 478 -10.89 33.22 -4.34
N VAL A 479 -10.65 31.98 -3.92
CA VAL A 479 -11.20 30.76 -4.53
C VAL A 479 -12.54 30.32 -3.91
N THR A 480 -12.74 30.51 -2.60
CA THR A 480 -13.93 30.01 -1.87
C THR A 480 -15.01 31.06 -1.63
N GLY A 481 -14.78 32.34 -1.92
CA GLY A 481 -15.79 33.41 -1.83
C GLY A 481 -16.35 33.68 -0.42
N THR A 482 -15.76 33.13 0.64
CA THR A 482 -16.29 33.24 2.00
C THR A 482 -15.84 34.54 2.68
N LEU A 483 -16.78 35.44 2.94
CA LEU A 483 -16.68 36.63 3.79
C LEU A 483 -16.33 36.26 5.26
N PRO A 484 -15.73 37.17 6.05
CA PRO A 484 -15.44 36.92 7.46
C PRO A 484 -16.72 36.64 8.26
N SER A 485 -16.63 35.67 9.16
CA SER A 485 -17.64 35.32 10.15
C SER A 485 -17.72 36.38 11.25
N ASP A 486 -18.33 37.52 10.96
CA ASP A 486 -18.78 38.50 11.96
C ASP A 486 -20.20 38.91 11.60
N GLN A 487 -21.17 38.03 11.90
CA GLN A 487 -22.61 38.30 12.05
C GLN A 487 -23.36 36.96 12.17
N ARG A 488 -23.24 36.31 13.32
CA ARG A 488 -24.20 35.29 13.75
C ARG A 488 -24.41 35.41 15.25
N ASP A 489 -25.08 36.49 15.65
CA ASP A 489 -25.78 36.58 16.92
C ASP A 489 -26.95 37.57 16.76
N GLN A 490 -28.01 37.12 16.10
CA GLN A 490 -29.35 37.64 16.32
C GLN A 490 -30.35 36.48 16.30
N PRO A 491 -31.23 36.35 17.31
CA PRO A 491 -32.30 35.35 17.29
C PRO A 491 -33.35 35.75 16.24
N PRO A 492 -34.05 34.79 15.60
CA PRO A 492 -35.03 35.12 14.58
C PRO A 492 -36.25 35.79 15.21
N ALA A 493 -36.56 37.00 14.73
CA ALA A 493 -37.81 37.69 15.04
C ALA A 493 -38.99 36.99 14.36
N SER A 494 -40.06 36.82 15.12
CA SER A 494 -41.36 36.31 14.71
C SER A 494 -42.17 37.32 13.89
N ALA A 495 -42.65 36.91 12.73
CA ALA A 495 -43.88 37.31 12.04
C ALA A 495 -43.90 36.52 10.71
N GLY A 496 -44.96 35.92 10.20
CA GLY A 496 -46.38 36.27 10.17
C GLY A 496 -46.81 35.95 8.72
N GLY A 497 -47.81 35.09 8.55
CA GLY A 497 -47.99 34.29 7.33
C GLY A 497 -48.43 35.04 6.07
N ARG A 498 -48.43 34.32 4.94
CA ARG A 498 -49.59 34.13 4.05
C ARG A 498 -49.24 33.30 2.80
N ARG A 499 -50.10 32.29 2.61
CA ARG A 499 -50.70 31.76 1.37
C ARG A 499 -49.87 30.97 0.36
N ALA A 500 -50.45 29.81 0.05
CA ALA A 500 -50.13 28.84 -0.97
C ALA A 500 -50.38 29.38 -2.39
N ALA A 501 -49.58 28.89 -3.34
CA ALA A 501 -49.92 28.83 -4.75
C ALA A 501 -49.31 27.55 -5.36
N ALA A 502 -50.12 26.87 -6.17
CA ALA A 502 -49.93 25.54 -6.71
C ALA A 502 -48.90 25.47 -7.84
N ALA A 503 -48.26 24.30 -7.99
CA ALA A 503 -47.42 23.94 -9.12
C ALA A 503 -48.27 23.33 -10.26
N PRO A 504 -48.01 23.65 -11.54
CA PRO A 504 -48.64 22.95 -12.65
C PRO A 504 -47.84 21.70 -13.03
N ARG A 505 -48.59 20.62 -13.33
CA ARG A 505 -48.13 19.41 -14.00
C ARG A 505 -47.81 19.74 -15.46
N LEU A 506 -46.71 19.22 -15.97
CA LEU A 506 -46.50 19.05 -17.42
C LEU A 506 -46.28 17.56 -17.68
N GLY A 507 -47.18 16.99 -18.46
CA GLY A 507 -46.99 15.70 -19.11
C GLY A 507 -46.62 15.90 -20.58
N ALA A 508 -45.85 14.95 -21.08
CA ALA A 508 -45.99 14.32 -22.39
C ALA A 508 -45.55 12.86 -22.19
#